data_AF-A0A957Z2K5-F1
#
_entry.id   AF-A0A957Z2K5-F1
#
_cell.length_a   1.000
_cell.length_b   1.000
_cell.length_c   1.000
_cell.angle_alpha   90.00
_cell.angle_beta   90.00
_cell.angle_gamma   90.00
#
_symmetry.space_group_name_H-M   'P 1'
#
loop_
_entity.id
_entity.type
_entity.pdbx_description
1 polymer ?
#
loop_
_entity_poly.entity_id
_entity_poly.type
_entity_poly.pdbx_seq_one_letter_code
_entity_poly.pdbx_strand_id
1 'polypeptide(L)' 'WGFLVTGHDLVHDGDRPAGFGQRDPALLETSIPGIFAAGDVRNGSTKQVASATGEGATAALLIREYLKTV' A
#
# COMPACT_ATOMS: atom_id res chain seq x y z
N TRP A 1 18.57 8.31 -0.64
CA TRP A 1 17.75 7.13 -0.28
C TRP A 1 16.28 7.52 -0.37
N GLY A 2 15.41 6.61 -0.79
CA GLY A 2 13.99 6.88 -1.01
C GLY A 2 13.11 5.78 -0.41
N PHE A 3 11.82 6.07 -0.28
CA PHE A 3 10.81 5.16 0.26
C PHE A 3 9.58 5.14 -0.66
N LEU A 4 8.77 4.08 -0.55
CA LEU A 4 7.50 3.95 -1.23
C LEU A 4 6.38 4.59 -0.41
N VAL A 5 5.62 5.49 -1.04
CA VAL A 5 4.34 5.98 -0.49
C VAL A 5 3.27 4.95 -0.81
N THR A 6 2.35 4.72 0.13
CA THR A 6 1.32 3.69 0.01
C THR A 6 0.01 4.14 0.64
N GLY A 7 -1.10 3.53 0.22
CA GLY A 7 -2.40 3.73 0.83
C GLY A 7 -2.91 5.15 0.68
N HIS A 8 -3.55 5.66 1.72
CA HIS A 8 -4.22 6.97 1.67
C HIS A 8 -3.26 8.13 1.38
N ASP A 9 -1.99 8.00 1.76
CA ASP A 9 -0.96 9.01 1.49
C ASP A 9 -0.70 9.24 -0.01
N LEU A 10 -1.21 8.36 -0.88
CA LEU A 10 -1.17 8.53 -2.35
C LEU A 10 -2.26 9.46 -2.89
N VAL A 11 -3.30 9.73 -2.10
CA VAL A 11 -4.42 10.60 -2.51
C VAL A 11 -4.11 12.02 -2.06
N HIS A 12 -3.98 12.95 -3.00
CA HIS A 12 -3.67 14.35 -2.71
C HIS A 12 -4.75 15.24 -3.33
N ASP A 13 -5.36 16.11 -2.54
CA ASP A 13 -6.43 17.02 -2.98
C ASP A 13 -7.60 16.34 -3.73
N GLY A 14 -7.84 15.05 -3.45
CA GLY A 14 -8.88 14.24 -4.09
C GLY A 14 -8.45 13.52 -5.37
N ASP A 15 -7.24 13.80 -5.86
CA ASP A 15 -6.65 13.15 -7.03
C ASP A 15 -6.02 11.80 -6.65
N ARG A 16 -6.34 10.79 -7.46
CA ARG A 16 -5.85 9.42 -7.30
C ARG A 16 -4.75 9.12 -8.32
N PRO A 17 -3.81 8.21 -8.01
CA PRO A 17 -2.88 7.71 -9.01
C PRO A 17 -3.62 7.07 -10.20
N ALA A 18 -2.96 7.10 -11.37
CA ALA A 18 -3.50 6.47 -12.56
C ALA A 18 -3.78 4.97 -12.33
N GLY A 19 -4.88 4.47 -12.91
CA GLY A 19 -5.27 3.05 -12.82
C GLY A 19 -6.19 2.70 -11.65
N PHE A 20 -6.41 3.62 -10.69
CA PHE A 20 -7.31 3.38 -9.55
C PHE A 20 -8.80 3.62 -9.86
N GLY A 21 -9.13 4.29 -10.97
CA GLY A 21 -10.52 4.59 -11.32
C GLY A 21 -11.23 5.35 -10.20
N GLN A 22 -12.31 4.78 -9.66
CA GLN A 22 -13.09 5.38 -8.57
C GLN A 22 -12.75 4.84 -7.16
N ARG A 23 -11.87 3.84 -7.03
CA ARG A 23 -11.51 3.29 -5.72
C ARG A 23 -10.26 3.96 -5.17
N ASP A 24 -10.18 4.07 -3.86
CA ASP A 24 -8.94 4.53 -3.21
C ASP A 24 -7.91 3.38 -3.11
N PRO A 25 -6.60 3.70 -3.02
CA PRO A 25 -5.58 2.71 -2.73
C PRO A 25 -5.80 2.07 -1.35
N ALA A 26 -5.66 0.75 -1.29
CA ALA A 26 -5.70 0.03 -0.01
C ALA A 26 -4.47 0.39 0.84
N LEU A 27 -4.56 0.22 2.17
CA LEU A 27 -3.58 0.71 3.17
C LEU A 27 -2.10 0.50 2.81
N LEU A 28 -1.75 -0.65 2.22
CA LEU A 28 -0.37 -1.00 1.87
C LEU A 28 -0.09 -1.00 0.37
N GLU A 29 -1.05 -0.57 -0.43
CA GLU A 29 -0.98 -0.54 -1.88
C GLU A 29 -0.17 0.66 -2.36
N THR A 30 0.65 0.45 -3.38
CA THR A 30 1.50 1.49 -4.00
C THR A 30 0.69 2.32 -4.99
N SER A 31 1.35 3.24 -5.70
CA SER A 31 0.74 4.00 -6.80
C SER A 31 0.36 3.14 -8.02
N ILE A 32 0.68 1.84 -8.01
CA ILE A 32 0.28 0.87 -9.02
C ILE A 32 -0.74 -0.09 -8.41
N PRO A 33 -1.98 -0.15 -8.95
CA PRO A 33 -3.00 -1.08 -8.48
C PRO A 33 -2.51 -2.53 -8.43
N GLY A 34 -2.79 -3.23 -7.34
CA GLY A 34 -2.40 -4.62 -7.12
C GLY A 34 -0.96 -4.83 -6.64
N ILE A 35 -0.14 -3.77 -6.57
CA ILE A 35 1.22 -3.85 -6.00
C ILE A 35 1.21 -3.29 -4.59
N PHE A 36 1.73 -4.05 -3.63
CA PHE A 36 1.75 -3.71 -2.21
C PHE A 36 3.19 -3.67 -1.68
N ALA A 37 3.43 -2.80 -0.69
CA ALA A 37 4.71 -2.67 -0.02
C ALA A 37 4.54 -2.72 1.51
N ALA A 38 5.42 -3.48 2.18
CA ALA A 38 5.43 -3.72 3.62
C ALA A 38 6.84 -3.54 4.20
N GLY A 39 6.92 -3.10 5.45
CA GLY A 39 8.18 -2.92 6.18
C GLY A 39 8.97 -1.68 5.76
N ASP A 40 10.28 -1.74 5.97
CA ASP A 40 11.20 -0.59 5.94
C ASP A 40 11.30 0.11 4.58
N VAL A 41 10.79 -0.48 3.50
CA VAL A 41 10.72 0.16 2.19
C VAL A 41 9.67 1.29 2.16
N ARG A 42 8.67 1.27 3.05
CA ARG A 42 7.58 2.27 3.10
C ARG A 42 8.02 3.58 3.74
N ASN A 43 7.39 4.66 3.27
CA ASN A 43 7.34 5.92 3.99
C ASN A 43 6.55 5.72 5.30
N GLY A 44 7.01 6.35 6.39
CA GLY A 44 6.34 6.25 7.70
C GLY A 44 6.45 4.88 8.40
N SER A 45 7.19 3.90 7.86
CA SER A 45 7.45 2.64 8.57
C SER A 45 8.22 2.90 9.88
N THR A 46 7.86 2.16 10.92
CA THR A 46 8.49 2.20 12.25
C THR A 46 9.92 1.64 12.27
N LYS A 47 10.37 1.02 11.18
CA LYS A 47 11.71 0.40 11.04
C LYS A 47 11.99 -0.68 12.10
N GLN A 48 10.98 -1.49 12.39
CA GLN A 48 11.03 -2.57 13.38
C GLN A 48 10.60 -3.90 12.78
N VAL A 49 11.34 -4.97 13.09
CA VAL A 49 11.08 -6.33 12.57
C VAL A 49 9.66 -6.82 12.86
N ALA A 50 9.13 -6.54 14.06
CA ALA A 50 7.78 -6.94 14.45
C ALA A 50 6.71 -6.21 13.61
N SER A 51 6.86 -4.90 13.41
CA SER A 51 5.96 -4.11 12.57
C SER A 51 6.02 -4.56 11.11
N ALA A 52 7.24 -4.72 10.57
CA ALA A 52 7.43 -5.17 9.19
C ALA A 52 6.81 -6.56 8.93
N THR A 53 6.93 -7.47 9.90
CA THR A 53 6.29 -8.79 9.84
C THR A 53 4.76 -8.69 9.84
N GLY A 54 4.20 -7.87 10.73
CA GLY A 54 2.75 -7.61 10.79
C GLY A 54 2.22 -6.99 9.50
N GLU A 55 2.90 -5.98 8.96
CA GLU A 55 2.58 -5.36 7.67
C GLU A 55 2.64 -6.37 6.52
N GLY A 56 3.61 -7.28 6.52
CA GLY A 56 3.70 -8.36 5.52
C GLY A 56 2.46 -9.28 5.55
N ALA A 57 2.01 -9.66 6.75
CA ALA A 57 0.78 -10.44 6.90
C ALA A 57 -0.47 -9.65 6.43
N THR A 58 -0.56 -8.36 6.79
CA THR A 58 -1.63 -7.48 6.32
C THR A 58 -1.60 -7.33 4.79
N ALA A 59 -0.43 -7.19 4.18
CA ALA A 59 -0.28 -7.07 2.73
C ALA A 59 -0.80 -8.34 2.03
N ALA A 60 -0.48 -9.53 2.55
CA ALA A 60 -0.99 -10.79 2.01
C ALA A 60 -2.53 -10.86 2.03
N LEU A 61 -3.17 -10.38 3.11
CA LEU A 61 -4.63 -10.31 3.20
C LEU A 61 -5.22 -9.29 2.21
N LEU A 62 -4.62 -8.12 2.09
CA LEU A 62 -5.06 -7.09 1.14
C LEU A 62 -4.92 -7.54 -0.32
N ILE A 63 -3.83 -8.23 -0.66
CA ILE A 63 -3.63 -8.85 -1.97
C ILE A 63 -4.76 -9.84 -2.25
N ARG A 64 -5.10 -10.70 -1.27
CA ARG A 64 -6.20 -11.65 -1.42
C ARG A 64 -7.54 -10.95 -1.68
N GLU A 65 -7.84 -9.85 -0.97
CA GLU A 65 -9.07 -9.09 -1.21
C GLU A 65 -9.06 -8.39 -2.59
N TYR A 66 -7.93 -7.81 -3.00
CA TYR A 66 -7.76 -7.24 -4.33
C TYR A 66 -8.00 -8.28 -5.43
N LEU A 67 -7.48 -9.50 -5.26
CA LEU A 67 -7.66 -10.59 -6.23
C LEU A 67 -9.12 -11.08 -6.36
N LYS A 68 -10.03 -10.70 -5.46
CA LYS A 68 -11.47 -10.96 -5.64
C LYS A 68 -12.17 -9.95 -6.54
N THR A 69 -11.50 -8.83 -6.83
CA THR A 69 -12.05 -7.71 -7.60
C THR A 69 -11.56 -7.65 -9.05
N VAL A 70 -10.60 -8.51 -9.40
CA VAL A 70 -10.02 -8.65 -10.75
C VAL A 70 -10.73 -9.71 -11.56
#